data_AF-A0A7W2N1Y2-F1
#
_entry.id   AF-A0A7W2N1Y2-F1
#
_cell.length_a   1.000
_cell.length_b   1.000
_cell.length_c   1.000
_cell.angle_alpha   90.00
_cell.angle_beta   90.00
_cell.angle_gamma   90.00
#
_symmetry.space_group_name_H-M   'P 1'
#
loop_
_entity.id
_entity.type
_entity.pdbx_description
1 polymer ?
#
loop_
_entity_poly.entity_id
_entity_poly.type
_entity_poly.pdbx_seq_one_letter_code
_entity_poly.pdbx_strand_id
1 'polypeptide(L)'
;MFKVSRVENSNNGQVQRLKLSAFIPTFKHFIASKKSLLIPVLFFLAYYSYYVIYQTNRDQQQTRQIVAAPKINDIYLFDFRIVSHNLRPNKKYRIAKVVDITGDIITLVYGSFYYPNQHATINSIYYGQLTYKDYFEAKRFDYNHHEIQQKLTSGAIYQAMRPINDKLLGQRVGPEPRKYRSNIFI
;
A
#
# COMPACT_ATOMS: atom_id res chain seq x y z
N MET A 1 45.94 -70.69 -0.52
CA MET A 1 45.36 -70.39 -1.84
C MET A 1 43.85 -70.33 -1.68
N PHE A 2 43.27 -69.19 -2.02
CA PHE A 2 41.93 -68.71 -1.62
C PHE A 2 40.76 -69.53 -2.18
N LYS A 3 39.67 -69.68 -1.39
CA LYS A 3 38.32 -69.74 -1.98
C LYS A 3 37.24 -69.14 -1.06
N VAL A 4 37.09 -67.83 -1.25
CA VAL A 4 35.86 -67.02 -1.38
C VAL A 4 34.72 -67.26 -0.39
N SER A 5 34.56 -66.29 0.51
CA SER A 5 33.40 -66.09 1.37
C SER A 5 32.18 -65.58 0.60
N ARG A 6 31.02 -66.11 1.04
CA ARG A 6 29.63 -65.79 0.72
C ARG A 6 29.33 -64.30 0.54
N VAL A 7 28.62 -63.95 -0.54
CA VAL A 7 27.90 -62.67 -0.68
C VAL A 7 26.46 -62.98 -1.06
N GLU A 8 25.57 -62.93 -0.06
CA GLU A 8 24.13 -62.92 -0.26
C GLU A 8 23.66 -61.48 -0.08
N ASN A 9 23.30 -60.84 -1.20
CA ASN A 9 22.94 -59.44 -1.28
C ASN A 9 21.46 -59.29 -0.90
N SER A 10 21.18 -58.94 0.37
CA SER A 10 19.85 -58.55 0.83
C SER A 10 19.85 -57.09 1.26
N ASN A 11 19.81 -56.20 0.27
CA ASN A 11 19.52 -54.78 0.46
C ASN A 11 18.09 -54.49 -0.05
N ASN A 12 17.09 -55.00 0.67
CA ASN A 12 15.75 -54.43 0.61
C ASN A 12 15.66 -53.34 1.67
N GLY A 13 16.06 -52.13 1.28
CA GLY A 13 15.83 -50.92 2.04
C GLY A 13 14.34 -50.77 2.32
N GLN A 14 13.93 -51.07 3.54
CA GLN A 14 12.57 -50.81 3.99
C GLN A 14 12.35 -49.30 4.02
N VAL A 15 11.68 -48.79 2.99
CA VAL A 15 11.09 -47.46 3.01
C VAL A 15 10.06 -47.48 4.13
N GLN A 16 10.37 -46.87 5.28
CA GLN A 16 9.42 -46.63 6.36
C GLN A 16 8.28 -45.77 5.80
N ARG A 17 7.20 -46.41 5.39
CA ARG A 17 5.96 -45.72 5.05
C ARG A 17 5.40 -45.17 6.35
N LEU A 18 5.58 -43.86 6.56
CA LEU A 18 4.92 -43.09 7.62
C LEU A 18 3.43 -43.43 7.61
N LYS A 19 2.98 -44.23 8.59
CA LYS A 19 1.59 -44.65 8.70
C LYS A 19 0.77 -43.46 9.21
N LEU A 20 0.01 -42.85 8.30
CA LEU A 20 -0.89 -41.72 8.58
C LEU A 20 -1.90 -42.02 9.72
N SER A 21 -2.21 -43.31 9.93
CA SER A 21 -3.15 -43.78 10.94
C SER A 21 -2.70 -43.57 12.39
N ALA A 22 -1.39 -43.41 12.65
CA ALA A 22 -0.86 -43.12 13.98
C ALA A 22 -1.12 -41.67 14.44
N PHE A 23 -1.45 -40.77 13.51
CA PHE A 23 -1.74 -39.36 13.80
C PHE A 23 -3.20 -39.09 14.18
N ILE A 24 -4.11 -40.01 13.88
CA ILE A 24 -5.56 -39.84 14.13
C ILE A 24 -5.91 -39.79 15.64
N PRO A 25 -5.39 -40.69 16.51
CA PRO A 25 -5.77 -40.67 17.93
C PRO A 25 -5.14 -39.50 18.70
N THR A 26 -3.91 -39.10 18.36
CA THR A 26 -3.24 -37.94 18.97
C THR A 26 -3.94 -36.63 18.60
N PHE A 27 -4.47 -36.52 17.38
CA PHE A 27 -5.23 -35.36 16.93
C PHE A 27 -6.53 -35.16 17.72
N LYS A 28 -7.24 -36.24 18.08
CA LYS A 28 -8.47 -36.15 18.91
C LYS A 28 -8.22 -35.57 20.29
N HIS A 29 -7.16 -36.01 20.97
CA HIS A 29 -6.84 -35.55 22.32
C HIS A 29 -6.31 -34.10 22.31
N PHE A 30 -5.60 -33.75 21.25
CA PHE A 30 -5.11 -32.41 21.00
C PHE A 30 -6.25 -31.40 20.78
N ILE A 31 -7.26 -31.72 19.97
CA ILE A 31 -8.47 -30.91 19.71
C ILE A 31 -9.28 -30.67 21.01
N ALA A 32 -9.37 -31.66 21.89
CA ALA A 32 -10.15 -31.58 23.14
C ALA A 32 -9.51 -30.69 24.23
N SER A 33 -8.23 -30.35 24.10
CA SER A 33 -7.53 -29.48 25.05
C SER A 33 -7.82 -27.99 24.74
N LYS A 34 -7.89 -27.12 25.77
CA LYS A 34 -8.03 -25.65 25.57
C LYS A 34 -6.90 -25.04 24.72
N LYS A 35 -5.79 -25.76 24.53
CA LYS A 35 -4.64 -25.35 23.69
C LYS A 35 -4.91 -25.54 22.19
N SER A 36 -5.96 -26.27 21.79
CA SER A 36 -6.35 -26.42 20.38
C SER A 36 -6.79 -25.10 19.73
N LEU A 37 -7.26 -24.13 20.52
CA LEU A 37 -7.61 -22.79 20.06
C LEU A 37 -6.40 -21.95 19.62
N LEU A 38 -5.18 -22.32 20.00
CA LEU A 38 -3.97 -21.57 19.61
C LEU A 38 -3.66 -21.69 18.11
N ILE A 39 -3.95 -22.84 17.51
CA ILE A 39 -3.68 -23.07 16.09
C ILE A 39 -4.55 -22.22 15.17
N PRO A 40 -5.89 -22.17 15.29
CA PRO A 40 -6.70 -21.32 14.44
C PRO A 40 -6.37 -19.83 14.66
N VAL A 41 -6.03 -19.43 15.89
CA VAL A 41 -5.54 -18.07 16.17
C VAL A 41 -4.23 -17.79 15.43
N LEU A 42 -3.27 -18.71 15.48
CA LEU A 42 -1.99 -18.55 14.79
C LEU A 42 -2.16 -18.52 13.26
N PHE A 43 -3.04 -19.37 12.70
CA PHE A 43 -3.40 -19.30 11.28
C PHE A 43 -4.08 -17.98 10.92
N PHE A 44 -4.96 -17.46 11.78
CA PHE A 44 -5.60 -16.16 11.56
C PHE A 44 -4.59 -15.02 11.57
N LEU A 45 -3.66 -14.99 12.52
CA LEU A 45 -2.57 -14.01 12.56
C LEU A 45 -1.65 -14.11 11.33
N ALA A 46 -1.31 -15.32 10.89
CA ALA A 46 -0.48 -15.54 9.70
C ALA A 46 -1.20 -15.09 8.43
N TYR A 47 -2.50 -15.37 8.31
CA TYR A 47 -3.31 -14.91 7.18
C TYR A 47 -3.44 -13.39 7.17
N TYR A 48 -3.71 -12.77 8.34
CA TYR A 48 -3.84 -11.33 8.45
C TYR A 48 -2.52 -10.61 8.13
N SER A 49 -1.38 -11.09 8.65
CA SER A 49 -0.08 -10.50 8.35
C SER A 49 0.27 -10.64 6.86
N TYR A 50 0.02 -11.81 6.26
CA TYR A 50 0.18 -12.02 4.82
C TYR A 50 -0.68 -11.03 4.01
N TYR A 51 -1.95 -10.88 4.38
CA TYR A 51 -2.87 -9.95 3.73
C TYR A 51 -2.37 -8.49 3.78
N VAL A 52 -1.94 -8.02 4.95
CA VAL A 52 -1.41 -6.65 5.12
C VAL A 52 -0.14 -6.43 4.30
N ILE A 53 0.79 -7.39 4.32
CA ILE A 53 2.04 -7.32 3.55
C ILE A 53 1.76 -7.32 2.05
N TYR A 54 0.87 -8.21 1.59
CA TYR A 54 0.46 -8.28 0.20
C TYR A 54 -0.14 -6.96 -0.28
N GLN A 55 -1.07 -6.39 0.49
CA GLN A 55 -1.69 -5.12 0.14
C GLN A 55 -0.66 -3.98 0.10
N THR A 56 0.21 -3.90 1.11
CA THR A 56 1.26 -2.87 1.17
C THR A 56 2.21 -2.97 -0.04
N ASN A 57 2.63 -4.19 -0.41
CA ASN A 57 3.48 -4.40 -1.58
C ASN A 57 2.80 -3.96 -2.87
N ARG A 58 1.50 -4.25 -3.03
CA ARG A 58 0.73 -3.79 -4.19
C ARG A 58 0.65 -2.27 -4.25
N ASP A 59 0.36 -1.61 -3.13
CA ASP A 59 0.28 -0.15 -3.06
C ASP A 59 1.63 0.51 -3.36
N GLN A 60 2.73 -0.09 -2.89
CA GLN A 60 4.09 0.36 -3.19
C GLN A 60 4.46 0.15 -4.66
N GLN A 61 4.11 -0.97 -5.27
CA GLN A 61 4.30 -1.21 -6.70
C GLN A 61 3.52 -0.21 -7.56
N GLN A 62 2.25 0.02 -7.22
CA GLN A 62 1.43 1.03 -7.88
C GLN A 62 2.04 2.43 -7.73
N THR A 63 2.51 2.78 -6.53
CA THR A 63 3.17 4.06 -6.28
C THR A 63 4.39 4.24 -7.17
N ARG A 64 5.25 3.22 -7.26
CA ARG A 64 6.44 3.23 -8.13
C ARG A 64 6.07 3.39 -9.60
N GLN A 65 5.03 2.69 -10.07
CA GLN A 65 4.55 2.80 -11.46
C GLN A 65 4.01 4.20 -11.78
N ILE A 66 3.25 4.79 -10.86
CA ILE A 66 2.69 6.14 -11.03
C ILE A 66 3.80 7.18 -11.04
N VAL A 67 4.77 7.08 -10.13
CA VAL A 67 5.90 8.01 -10.06
C VAL A 67 6.84 7.87 -11.27
N ALA A 68 7.08 6.65 -11.74
CA ALA A 68 7.92 6.41 -12.92
C ALA A 68 7.29 6.92 -14.23
N ALA A 69 5.97 7.03 -14.30
CA ALA A 69 5.24 7.54 -15.46
C ALA A 69 4.09 8.46 -15.00
N PRO A 70 4.41 9.68 -14.55
CA PRO A 70 3.44 10.62 -13.98
C PRO A 70 2.43 11.06 -15.04
N LYS A 71 1.19 11.34 -14.60
CA LYS A 71 0.12 11.89 -15.41
C LYS A 71 -0.51 13.08 -14.69
N ILE A 72 -1.06 14.00 -15.49
CA ILE A 72 -1.88 15.08 -14.96
C ILE A 72 -3.01 14.48 -14.12
N ASN A 73 -3.30 15.14 -12.99
CA ASN A 73 -4.23 14.73 -11.94
C ASN A 73 -3.76 13.58 -11.01
N ASP A 74 -2.56 13.02 -11.18
CA ASP A 74 -2.02 12.11 -10.17
C ASP A 74 -1.90 12.81 -8.81
N ILE A 75 -2.19 12.05 -7.75
CA ILE A 75 -2.19 12.52 -6.37
C ILE A 75 -1.04 11.87 -5.62
N TYR A 76 -0.15 12.69 -5.07
CA TYR A 76 0.99 12.25 -4.27
C TYR A 76 0.76 12.59 -2.81
N LEU A 77 0.95 11.59 -1.94
CA LEU A 77 0.86 11.76 -0.52
C LEU A 77 2.28 11.93 0.02
N PHE A 78 2.51 13.09 0.63
CA PHE A 78 3.81 13.52 1.08
C PHE A 78 3.98 13.38 2.59
N ASP A 79 5.16 12.94 3.01
CA ASP A 79 5.69 13.11 4.36
C ASP A 79 6.62 14.32 4.38
N PHE A 80 6.10 15.43 4.87
CA PHE A 80 6.83 16.69 4.92
C PHE A 80 7.95 16.66 5.95
N ARG A 81 7.98 15.70 6.90
CA ARG A 81 9.05 15.59 7.89
C ARG A 81 10.41 15.32 7.27
N ILE A 82 10.43 14.74 6.08
CA ILE A 82 11.63 14.45 5.31
C ILE A 82 12.05 15.67 4.47
N VAL A 83 11.08 16.54 4.14
CA VAL A 83 11.27 17.71 3.26
C VAL A 83 11.60 18.98 4.05
N SER A 84 11.07 19.12 5.27
CA SER A 84 11.18 20.34 6.08
C SER A 84 11.52 20.00 7.53
N HIS A 85 12.50 20.73 8.06
CA HIS A 85 13.03 20.54 9.41
C HIS A 85 12.25 21.32 10.50
N ASN A 86 11.40 22.28 10.11
CA ASN A 86 10.69 23.18 11.03
C ASN A 86 9.16 23.03 10.93
N LEU A 87 8.66 21.82 11.20
CA LEU A 87 7.22 21.53 11.17
C LEU A 87 6.60 21.59 12.56
N ARG A 88 5.39 22.13 12.65
CA ARG A 88 4.55 22.00 13.84
C ARG A 88 4.17 20.51 14.04
N PRO A 89 3.94 20.02 15.27
CA PRO A 89 3.71 18.60 15.54
C PRO A 89 2.60 17.92 14.71
N ASN A 90 1.55 18.66 14.34
CA ASN A 90 0.43 18.13 13.56
C ASN A 90 0.52 18.41 12.05
N LYS A 91 1.65 18.97 11.57
CA LYS A 91 1.87 19.33 10.16
C LYS A 91 2.82 18.37 9.46
N LYS A 92 2.56 17.07 9.56
CA LYS A 92 3.50 16.02 9.13
C LYS A 92 3.27 15.59 7.68
N TYR A 93 2.03 15.44 7.26
CA TYR A 93 1.68 14.90 5.95
C TYR A 93 0.86 15.89 5.15
N ARG A 94 0.96 15.80 3.82
CA ARG A 94 0.26 16.71 2.91
C ARG A 94 -0.08 15.98 1.62
N ILE A 95 -1.08 16.46 0.92
CA ILE A 95 -1.45 15.95 -0.41
C ILE A 95 -0.90 16.89 -1.46
N ALA A 96 -0.40 16.37 -2.57
CA ALA A 96 -0.03 17.12 -3.75
C ALA A 96 -0.76 16.56 -4.98
N LYS A 97 -0.96 17.42 -5.97
CA LYS A 97 -1.56 17.05 -7.26
C LYS A 97 -0.62 17.46 -8.38
N VAL A 98 -0.42 16.56 -9.33
CA VAL A 98 0.23 16.88 -10.61
C VAL A 98 -0.72 17.71 -11.45
N VAL A 99 -0.33 18.94 -11.80
CA VAL A 99 -1.18 19.86 -12.58
C VAL A 99 -0.67 20.06 -14.00
N ASP A 100 0.62 19.81 -14.23
CA ASP A 100 1.28 20.07 -15.51
C ASP A 100 2.52 19.19 -15.65
N ILE A 101 2.84 18.81 -16.88
CA ILE A 101 4.03 18.02 -17.23
C ILE A 101 4.56 18.59 -18.54
N THR A 102 5.72 19.26 -18.47
CA THR A 102 6.40 19.84 -19.64
C THR A 102 7.79 19.25 -19.76
N GLY A 103 7.97 18.35 -20.74
CA GLY A 103 9.23 17.61 -20.90
C GLY A 103 9.54 16.77 -19.65
N ASP A 104 10.66 17.08 -19.00
CA ASP A 104 11.09 16.41 -17.75
C ASP A 104 10.54 17.09 -16.48
N ILE A 105 9.90 18.26 -16.63
CA ILE A 105 9.41 19.05 -15.50
C ILE A 105 7.98 18.63 -15.16
N ILE A 106 7.78 18.28 -13.89
CA ILE A 106 6.50 17.92 -13.30
C ILE A 106 6.12 19.04 -12.33
N THR A 107 5.01 19.74 -12.61
CA THR A 107 4.50 20.76 -11.71
C THR A 107 3.50 20.18 -10.73
N LEU A 108 3.76 20.38 -9.44
CA LEU A 108 2.88 20.02 -8.34
C LEU A 108 2.22 21.26 -7.73
N VAL A 109 0.98 21.09 -7.28
CA VAL A 109 0.33 21.98 -6.31
C VAL A 109 0.05 21.21 -5.04
N TYR A 110 0.28 21.82 -3.88
CA TYR A 110 -0.03 21.19 -2.59
C TYR A 110 -1.44 21.52 -2.13
N GLY A 111 -2.04 20.61 -1.37
CA GLY A 111 -3.30 20.84 -0.66
C GLY A 111 -3.12 21.81 0.51
N SER A 112 -4.08 22.67 0.77
CA SER A 112 -4.07 23.70 1.82
C SER A 112 -3.98 23.13 3.25
N PHE A 113 -4.26 21.83 3.43
CA PHE A 113 -4.28 21.16 4.72
C PHE A 113 -3.05 20.29 4.95
N TYR A 114 -2.62 20.25 6.21
CA TYR A 114 -1.68 19.25 6.69
C TYR A 114 -2.40 18.24 7.58
N TYR A 115 -1.84 17.04 7.66
CA TYR A 115 -2.37 15.93 8.43
C TYR A 115 -1.35 15.41 9.45
N PRO A 116 -1.79 14.92 10.62
CA PRO A 116 -0.90 14.41 11.66
C PRO A 116 -0.39 12.99 11.37
N ASN A 117 -1.11 12.20 10.57
CA ASN A 117 -0.75 10.83 10.20
C ASN A 117 -1.26 10.46 8.79
N GLN A 118 -0.74 9.36 8.24
CA GLN A 118 -1.11 8.87 6.91
C GLN A 118 -2.61 8.53 6.84
N HIS A 119 -3.17 7.91 7.89
CA HIS A 119 -4.59 7.57 7.95
C HIS A 119 -5.51 8.80 7.83
N ALA A 120 -5.19 9.92 8.49
CA ALA A 120 -5.93 11.17 8.35
C ALA A 120 -5.82 11.75 6.93
N THR A 121 -4.69 11.52 6.24
CA THR A 121 -4.50 11.89 4.83
C THR A 121 -5.37 11.04 3.90
N ILE A 122 -5.49 9.73 4.16
CA ILE A 122 -6.36 8.85 3.38
C ILE A 122 -7.83 9.17 3.63
N ASN A 123 -8.20 9.40 4.89
CA ASN A 123 -9.56 9.75 5.27
C ASN A 123 -10.02 11.07 4.64
N SER A 124 -9.13 12.06 4.50
CA SER A 124 -9.51 13.30 3.83
C SER A 124 -9.91 13.09 2.36
N ILE A 125 -9.25 12.16 1.67
CA ILE A 125 -9.64 11.74 0.32
C ILE A 125 -10.97 11.00 0.37
N TYR A 126 -11.11 10.02 1.26
CA TYR A 126 -12.32 9.21 1.41
C TYR A 126 -13.58 10.03 1.76
N TYR A 127 -13.42 11.10 2.53
CA TYR A 127 -14.50 12.04 2.87
C TYR A 127 -14.63 13.22 1.90
N GLY A 128 -13.86 13.23 0.80
CA GLY A 128 -14.07 14.16 -0.30
C GLY A 128 -13.53 15.57 -0.08
N GLN A 129 -12.54 15.77 0.80
CA GLN A 129 -11.94 17.10 1.00
C GLN A 129 -11.30 17.66 -0.27
N LEU A 130 -10.81 16.79 -1.16
CA LEU A 130 -10.21 17.17 -2.45
C LEU A 130 -11.22 17.79 -3.44
N THR A 131 -12.51 17.78 -3.10
CA THR A 131 -13.56 18.44 -3.90
C THR A 131 -13.69 19.94 -3.60
N TYR A 132 -13.11 20.41 -2.49
CA TYR A 132 -13.22 21.82 -2.12
C TYR A 132 -12.49 22.67 -3.15
N LYS A 133 -13.14 23.78 -3.53
CA LYS A 133 -12.66 24.67 -4.58
C LYS A 133 -11.21 25.12 -4.37
N ASP A 134 -10.89 25.47 -3.13
CA ASP A 134 -9.58 25.99 -2.71
C ASP A 134 -8.78 24.95 -1.92
N TYR A 135 -9.07 23.65 -2.13
CA TYR A 135 -8.31 22.57 -1.52
C TYR A 135 -6.86 22.60 -1.99
N PHE A 136 -6.62 22.74 -3.29
CA PHE A 136 -5.28 22.84 -3.85
C PHE A 136 -4.87 24.31 -3.93
N GLU A 137 -3.70 24.63 -3.38
CA GLU A 137 -3.14 25.97 -3.41
C GLU A 137 -2.78 26.39 -4.84
N ALA A 138 -2.86 27.70 -5.11
CA ALA A 138 -2.41 28.25 -6.40
C ALA A 138 -0.88 28.17 -6.58
N LYS A 139 -0.12 27.99 -5.49
CA LYS A 139 1.34 27.94 -5.54
C LYS A 139 1.81 26.66 -6.24
N ARG A 140 2.52 26.86 -7.36
CA ARG A 140 3.11 25.81 -8.19
C ARG A 140 4.54 25.52 -7.75
N PHE A 141 4.91 24.24 -7.79
CA PHE A 141 6.24 23.75 -7.48
C PHE A 141 6.70 22.85 -8.62
N ASP A 142 7.75 23.26 -9.30
CA ASP A 142 8.32 22.54 -10.42
C ASP A 142 9.45 21.65 -9.94
N TYR A 143 9.41 20.39 -10.36
CA TYR A 143 10.42 19.39 -10.07
C TYR A 143 10.78 18.65 -11.34
N ASN A 144 12.06 18.35 -11.52
CA ASN A 144 12.48 17.40 -12.55
C ASN A 144 12.01 15.99 -12.18
N HIS A 145 11.86 15.11 -13.17
CA HIS A 145 11.42 13.74 -12.95
C HIS A 145 12.34 13.01 -11.95
N HIS A 146 13.64 13.23 -12.06
CA HIS A 146 14.63 12.70 -11.13
C HIS A 146 14.39 13.15 -9.68
N GLU A 147 13.99 14.41 -9.45
CA GLU A 147 13.69 14.90 -8.11
C GLU A 147 12.42 14.26 -7.52
N ILE A 148 11.42 14.00 -8.36
CA ILE A 148 10.22 13.24 -7.94
C ILE A 148 10.61 11.80 -7.57
N GLN A 149 11.48 11.15 -8.35
CA GLN A 149 12.00 9.83 -8.00
C GLN A 149 12.80 9.84 -6.70
N GLN A 150 13.64 10.85 -6.47
CA GLN A 150 14.35 11.03 -5.20
C GLN A 150 13.41 11.23 -4.01
N LYS A 151 12.31 11.96 -4.21
CA LYS A 151 11.27 12.10 -3.17
C LYS A 151 10.59 10.78 -2.85
N LEU A 152 10.39 9.91 -3.85
CA LEU A 152 9.92 8.54 -3.59
C LEU A 152 10.95 7.70 -2.83
N THR A 153 12.22 7.69 -3.26
CA THR A 153 13.26 6.85 -2.63
C THR A 153 13.63 7.30 -1.21
N SER A 154 13.59 8.60 -0.93
CA SER A 154 13.76 9.16 0.41
C SER A 154 12.58 8.91 1.34
N GLY A 155 11.42 8.50 0.80
CA GLY A 155 10.17 8.32 1.54
C GLY A 155 9.34 9.62 1.68
N ALA A 156 9.81 10.73 1.13
CA ALA A 156 9.04 11.98 1.11
C ALA A 156 7.73 11.84 0.34
N ILE A 157 7.68 11.07 -0.76
CA ILE A 157 6.44 10.56 -1.36
C ILE A 157 6.29 9.12 -0.89
N TYR A 158 5.35 8.87 0.02
CA TYR A 158 5.15 7.53 0.57
C TYR A 158 4.07 6.73 -0.17
N GLN A 159 3.18 7.42 -0.88
CA GLN A 159 2.12 6.82 -1.68
C GLN A 159 1.72 7.73 -2.84
N ALA A 160 1.42 7.13 -3.99
CA ALA A 160 0.86 7.84 -5.14
C ALA A 160 -0.40 7.12 -5.63
N MET A 161 -1.39 7.90 -6.04
CA MET A 161 -2.68 7.41 -6.50
C MET A 161 -3.08 8.12 -7.78
N ARG A 162 -3.66 7.38 -8.72
CA ARG A 162 -4.15 7.91 -9.99
C ARG A 162 -5.67 7.90 -9.99
N PRO A 163 -6.34 9.06 -10.07
CA PRO A 163 -7.78 9.11 -10.20
C PRO A 163 -8.26 8.38 -11.46
N ILE A 164 -9.36 7.64 -11.35
CA ILE A 164 -10.05 7.02 -12.48
C ILE A 164 -11.40 7.71 -12.61
N ASN A 165 -11.68 8.31 -13.78
CA ASN A 165 -12.88 9.13 -14.02
C ASN A 165 -13.05 10.24 -12.96
N ASP A 166 -11.96 10.96 -12.69
CA ASP A 166 -11.85 12.01 -11.66
C ASP A 166 -12.17 11.55 -10.23
N LYS A 167 -12.12 10.24 -9.95
CA LYS A 167 -12.41 9.68 -8.64
C LYS A 167 -11.23 9.00 -7.99
N LEU A 168 -11.09 9.18 -6.67
CA LEU A 168 -10.22 8.43 -5.78
C LEU A 168 -11.03 8.01 -4.55
N LEU A 169 -10.91 6.73 -4.16
CA LEU A 169 -11.60 6.16 -3.00
C LEU A 169 -13.11 6.45 -2.99
N GLY A 170 -13.74 6.44 -4.17
CA GLY A 170 -15.17 6.71 -4.35
C GLY A 170 -15.53 8.20 -4.44
N GLN A 171 -14.63 9.11 -4.07
CA GLN A 171 -14.87 10.56 -4.08
C GLN A 171 -14.26 11.25 -5.30
N ARG A 172 -14.82 12.39 -5.69
CA ARG A 172 -14.27 13.22 -6.77
C ARG A 172 -12.97 13.91 -6.33
N VAL A 173 -12.10 14.19 -7.28
CA VAL A 173 -10.83 14.92 -7.10
C VAL A 173 -10.85 16.20 -7.92
N GLY A 174 -10.65 17.34 -7.27
CA GLY A 174 -10.73 18.65 -7.89
C GLY A 174 -12.08 19.34 -7.64
N PRO A 175 -12.18 20.65 -7.93
CA PRO A 175 -13.34 21.45 -7.59
C PRO A 175 -14.63 20.85 -8.15
N GLU A 176 -15.69 20.80 -7.33
CA GLU A 176 -17.02 20.43 -7.83
C GLU A 176 -17.40 21.39 -8.99
N PRO A 177 -17.84 20.87 -10.15
CA PRO A 177 -18.29 21.74 -11.24
C PRO A 177 -19.41 22.64 -10.73
N ARG A 178 -19.35 23.94 -11.09
CA ARG A 178 -20.38 24.90 -10.67
C ARG A 178 -21.75 24.42 -11.19
N LYS A 179 -22.66 24.08 -10.28
CA LYS A 179 -24.05 23.80 -10.64
C LYS A 179 -24.73 25.13 -10.99
N TYR A 180 -24.88 25.39 -12.28
CA TYR A 180 -25.69 26.52 -12.73
C TYR A 180 -27.16 26.18 -12.46
N ARG A 181 -27.77 26.81 -11.44
CA ARG A 181 -29.22 26.71 -11.25
C ARG A 181 -29.88 27.58 -12.31
N SER A 182 -30.49 26.95 -13.31
CA SER A 182 -31.19 27.64 -14.40
C SER A 182 -32.53 28.28 -14.00
N ASN A 183 -33.03 28.04 -12.79
CA ASN A 183 -34.39 28.43 -12.41
C ASN A 183 -34.37 29.39 -11.21
N ILE A 184 -34.32 30.68 -11.51
CA ILE A 184 -34.70 31.76 -10.59
C ILE A 184 -35.56 32.76 -11.38
N PHE A 185 -36.75 32.33 -11.81
CA PHE A 185 -37.88 33.19 -12.17
C PHE A 185 -39.16 32.38 -11.99
N ILE A 186 -39.86 32.57 -10.86
CA ILE A 186 -41.32 32.42 -10.71
C ILE A 186 -41.75 33.56 -9.79
#